data_AF-A0A2V6J3V9-F1
#
_entry.id   AF-A0A2V6J3V9-F1
#
_cell.length_a   1.000
_cell.length_b   1.000
_cell.length_c   1.000
_cell.angle_alpha   90.00
_cell.angle_beta   90.00
_cell.angle_gamma   90.00
#
_symmetry.space_group_name_H-M   'P 1'
#
loop_
_entity.id
_entity.type
_entity.pdbx_description
1 polymer ?
#
loop_
_entity_poly.entity_id
_entity_poly.type
_entity_poly.pdbx_seq_one_letter_code
_entity_poly.pdbx_strand_id
1 'polypeptide(L)'
;ANTNGHDNTATGIGALEKNMGGSFNTAIGGSALDGNTTGNSNTASGLNALFFNTNGSNNTAQGVNALLNNTSAGNNSANGAFSLQNNGAGHDNTAHGFQALKGNTSGNNNIAVGSNAGANLTTGSNNIELGANVFGAPAEANTIRIGKQGTQKQVFIGGVFGTPVTGSTVVVSSTGKLGVATSSMRFKQAIKPMDKASETILALRPVTFRYKNEIDSDGTPQFGLVAEEVEKVNPDLVGRDEEGKVNTVRYEAINAMLLNEFLKEHQKVEQLQAMVEQLRTNAAKQESTNAIQEKQIETLMTGLQNVSEQDGLNHLTASSR
;
A
#
# COMPACT_ATOMS: atom_id res chain seq x y z
N ALA A 1 23.46 -39.23 32.47
CA ALA A 1 23.46 -38.90 33.90
C ALA A 1 22.19 -38.11 34.20
N ASN A 2 21.57 -38.33 35.35
CA ASN A 2 20.39 -37.60 35.86
C ASN A 2 20.57 -37.45 37.38
N THR A 3 21.42 -36.51 37.80
CA THR A 3 21.91 -36.49 39.20
C THR A 3 20.89 -35.94 40.21
N ASN A 4 20.16 -34.88 39.86
CA ASN A 4 19.14 -34.26 40.71
C ASN A 4 17.77 -34.09 40.03
N GLY A 5 17.68 -34.38 38.73
CA GLY A 5 16.45 -34.27 37.96
C GLY A 5 15.52 -35.47 38.16
N HIS A 6 14.22 -35.25 38.06
CA HIS A 6 13.19 -36.27 38.20
C HIS A 6 12.27 -36.32 36.98
N ASP A 7 11.54 -37.43 36.83
CA ASP A 7 10.50 -37.61 35.80
C ASP A 7 10.99 -37.43 34.35
N ASN A 8 12.19 -37.93 34.06
CA ASN A 8 12.77 -37.93 32.73
C ASN A 8 12.58 -39.28 32.03
N THR A 9 12.29 -39.26 30.73
CA THR A 9 12.29 -40.43 29.85
C THR A 9 13.45 -40.35 28.87
N ALA A 10 14.32 -41.37 28.81
CA ALA A 10 15.44 -41.44 27.88
C ALA A 10 15.43 -42.76 27.12
N THR A 11 15.42 -42.74 25.80
CA THR A 11 15.45 -43.92 24.93
C THR A 11 16.36 -43.66 23.74
N GLY A 12 17.50 -44.34 23.67
CA GLY A 12 18.52 -44.17 22.63
C GLY A 12 19.92 -44.00 23.21
N ILE A 13 20.94 -44.29 22.41
CA ILE A 13 22.35 -44.13 22.81
C ILE A 13 22.62 -42.64 23.02
N GLY A 14 23.18 -42.24 24.17
CA GLY A 14 23.50 -40.85 24.49
C GLY A 14 22.30 -39.95 24.80
N ALA A 15 21.08 -40.50 24.90
CA ALA A 15 19.90 -39.70 25.27
C ALA A 15 20.02 -39.22 26.73
N LEU A 16 19.90 -37.90 26.96
CA LEU A 16 20.03 -37.26 28.29
C LEU A 16 21.34 -37.60 29.03
N GLU A 17 22.46 -37.81 28.31
CA GLU A 17 23.71 -38.24 28.95
C GLU A 17 24.30 -37.21 29.91
N LYS A 18 24.18 -35.90 29.65
CA LYS A 18 24.77 -34.86 30.51
C LYS A 18 23.80 -34.21 31.49
N ASN A 19 22.59 -34.75 31.67
CA ASN A 19 21.57 -34.13 32.53
C ASN A 19 21.99 -34.11 34.01
N MET A 20 22.22 -32.90 34.54
CA MET A 20 22.63 -32.73 35.93
C MET A 20 21.44 -32.51 36.86
N GLY A 21 20.44 -31.74 36.44
CA GLY A 21 19.31 -31.35 37.29
C GLY A 21 18.01 -31.05 36.56
N GLY A 22 17.94 -31.20 35.25
CA GLY A 22 16.70 -30.98 34.50
C GLY A 22 15.65 -32.04 34.80
N SER A 23 14.40 -31.64 35.02
CA SER A 23 13.24 -32.51 35.24
C SER A 23 12.25 -32.46 34.07
N PHE A 24 11.39 -33.47 34.00
CA PHE A 24 10.27 -33.55 33.03
C PHE A 24 10.70 -33.56 31.56
N ASN A 25 11.89 -34.07 31.26
CA ASN A 25 12.39 -34.15 29.89
C ASN A 25 12.09 -35.51 29.25
N THR A 26 11.66 -35.51 27.99
CA THR A 26 11.51 -36.72 27.17
C THR A 26 12.52 -36.68 26.04
N ALA A 27 13.41 -37.67 25.96
CA ALA A 27 14.44 -37.81 24.95
C ALA A 27 14.34 -39.18 24.27
N ILE A 28 13.93 -39.21 23.00
CA ILE A 28 13.75 -40.42 22.20
C ILE A 28 14.56 -40.29 20.92
N GLY A 29 15.66 -41.01 20.80
CA GLY A 29 16.58 -40.94 19.67
C GLY A 29 18.04 -40.96 20.12
N GLY A 30 18.94 -41.28 19.20
CA GLY A 30 20.38 -41.17 19.46
C GLY A 30 20.76 -39.72 19.80
N SER A 31 21.41 -39.53 20.94
CA SER A 31 21.89 -38.24 21.44
C SER A 31 20.83 -37.14 21.55
N ALA A 32 19.55 -37.51 21.66
CA ALA A 32 18.48 -36.56 21.96
C ALA A 32 18.72 -35.94 23.35
N LEU A 33 18.72 -34.60 23.44
CA LEU A 33 19.03 -33.86 24.68
C LEU A 33 20.37 -34.23 25.35
N ASP A 34 21.39 -34.67 24.58
CA ASP A 34 22.71 -35.04 25.12
C ASP A 34 23.33 -33.93 26.00
N GLY A 35 23.30 -32.69 25.51
CA GLY A 35 23.89 -31.52 26.16
C GLY A 35 23.12 -30.96 27.36
N ASN A 36 21.90 -31.46 27.65
CA ASN A 36 21.03 -30.86 28.67
C ASN A 36 21.71 -30.94 30.02
N THR A 37 21.83 -29.83 30.74
CA THR A 37 22.38 -29.79 32.10
C THR A 37 21.31 -29.47 33.13
N THR A 38 20.54 -28.39 32.93
CA THR A 38 19.52 -27.92 33.88
C THR A 38 18.17 -27.55 33.23
N GLY A 39 18.04 -27.71 31.91
CA GLY A 39 16.80 -27.42 31.20
C GLY A 39 15.66 -28.36 31.60
N ASN A 40 14.45 -27.82 31.75
CA ASN A 40 13.26 -28.55 32.17
C ASN A 40 12.22 -28.64 31.07
N SER A 41 11.35 -29.65 31.15
CA SER A 41 10.14 -29.76 30.32
C SER A 41 10.42 -29.76 28.81
N ASN A 42 11.55 -30.34 28.38
CA ASN A 42 11.88 -30.46 26.96
C ASN A 42 11.43 -31.81 26.40
N THR A 43 10.86 -31.80 25.20
CA THR A 43 10.53 -33.02 24.44
C THR A 43 11.38 -33.08 23.18
N ALA A 44 12.30 -34.03 23.10
CA ALA A 44 13.16 -34.29 21.96
C ALA A 44 12.89 -35.69 21.40
N SER A 45 12.44 -35.77 20.16
CA SER A 45 12.20 -37.04 19.45
C SER A 45 12.87 -37.01 18.07
N GLY A 46 13.97 -37.73 17.91
CA GLY A 46 14.79 -37.76 16.71
C GLY A 46 16.28 -37.81 17.01
N LEU A 47 17.08 -38.26 16.03
CA LEU A 47 18.54 -38.22 16.13
C LEU A 47 19.02 -36.77 16.32
N ASN A 48 19.77 -36.53 17.40
CA ASN A 48 20.33 -35.23 17.81
C ASN A 48 19.28 -34.11 18.00
N ALA A 49 18.01 -34.44 18.24
CA ALA A 49 17.02 -33.41 18.59
C ALA A 49 17.45 -32.73 19.91
N LEU A 50 17.54 -31.39 19.92
CA LEU A 50 18.02 -30.59 21.06
C LEU A 50 19.42 -30.99 21.59
N PHE A 51 20.33 -31.47 20.72
CA PHE A 51 21.64 -31.99 21.12
C PHE A 51 22.47 -31.00 21.97
N PHE A 52 22.57 -29.73 21.58
CA PHE A 52 23.38 -28.73 22.28
C PHE A 52 22.62 -27.95 23.38
N ASN A 53 21.37 -28.32 23.70
CA ASN A 53 20.58 -27.62 24.72
C ASN A 53 21.25 -27.76 26.07
N THR A 54 21.60 -26.68 26.77
CA THR A 54 22.22 -26.75 28.11
C THR A 54 21.20 -26.43 29.20
N ASN A 55 20.59 -25.25 29.15
CA ASN A 55 19.65 -24.79 30.18
C ASN A 55 18.31 -24.29 29.60
N GLY A 56 18.13 -24.33 28.28
CA GLY A 56 16.86 -24.03 27.63
C GLY A 56 15.74 -24.95 28.12
N SER A 57 14.56 -24.39 28.35
CA SER A 57 13.40 -25.10 28.90
C SER A 57 12.16 -24.93 28.02
N ASN A 58 11.21 -25.85 28.16
CA ASN A 58 9.94 -25.86 27.42
C ASN A 58 10.09 -25.94 25.89
N ASN A 59 11.11 -26.62 25.39
CA ASN A 59 11.28 -26.82 23.95
C ASN A 59 10.69 -28.15 23.49
N THR A 60 10.04 -28.16 22.33
CA THR A 60 9.60 -29.37 21.62
C THR A 60 10.38 -29.49 20.32
N ALA A 61 11.11 -30.58 20.12
CA ALA A 61 11.90 -30.88 18.94
C ALA A 61 11.55 -32.28 18.43
N GLN A 62 10.87 -32.37 17.28
CA GLN A 62 10.49 -33.61 16.63
C GLN A 62 11.08 -33.67 15.23
N GLY A 63 12.04 -34.56 15.01
CA GLY A 63 12.75 -34.73 13.76
C GLY A 63 14.26 -34.76 13.93
N VAL A 64 14.96 -35.29 12.92
CA VAL A 64 16.43 -35.34 12.90
C VAL A 64 16.97 -33.90 12.94
N ASN A 65 17.88 -33.63 13.88
CA ASN A 65 18.52 -32.33 14.09
C ASN A 65 17.54 -31.15 14.29
N ALA A 66 16.31 -31.40 14.74
CA ALA A 66 15.40 -30.33 15.14
C ALA A 66 15.97 -29.60 16.38
N LEU A 67 16.03 -28.27 16.35
CA LEU A 67 16.64 -27.44 17.40
C LEU A 67 18.08 -27.86 17.80
N LEU A 68 18.87 -28.39 16.84
CA LEU A 68 20.20 -28.95 17.11
C LEU A 68 21.11 -28.01 17.91
N ASN A 69 21.22 -26.74 17.48
CA ASN A 69 22.14 -25.76 18.04
C ASN A 69 21.53 -24.89 19.15
N ASN A 70 20.34 -25.23 19.66
CA ASN A 70 19.73 -24.51 20.77
C ASN A 70 20.61 -24.65 22.01
N THR A 71 21.00 -23.55 22.66
CA THR A 71 21.83 -23.62 23.88
C THR A 71 21.02 -23.28 25.11
N SER A 72 20.55 -22.03 25.22
CA SER A 72 19.79 -21.53 26.36
C SER A 72 18.37 -21.08 26.02
N ALA A 73 18.02 -21.08 24.74
CA ALA A 73 16.73 -20.60 24.28
C ALA A 73 15.59 -21.53 24.73
N GLY A 74 14.44 -20.94 25.04
CA GLY A 74 13.27 -21.63 25.58
C GLY A 74 12.01 -21.37 24.76
N ASN A 75 10.99 -22.18 25.04
CA ASN A 75 9.65 -22.10 24.44
C ASN A 75 9.63 -22.24 22.90
N ASN A 76 10.56 -22.99 22.31
CA ASN A 76 10.56 -23.25 20.87
C ASN A 76 9.83 -24.56 20.53
N SER A 77 9.06 -24.57 19.46
CA SER A 77 8.43 -25.76 18.88
C SER A 77 8.96 -26.00 17.47
N ALA A 78 9.64 -27.12 17.26
CA ALA A 78 10.31 -27.49 16.03
C ALA A 78 9.86 -28.89 15.61
N ASN A 79 9.00 -28.98 14.60
CA ASN A 79 8.47 -30.24 14.07
C ASN A 79 8.85 -30.37 12.59
N GLY A 80 9.75 -31.30 12.29
CA GLY A 80 10.32 -31.53 10.98
C GLY A 80 11.84 -31.66 11.05
N ALA A 81 12.43 -32.46 10.16
CA ALA A 81 13.89 -32.59 10.11
C ALA A 81 14.54 -31.22 9.80
N PHE A 82 15.58 -30.90 10.57
CA PHE A 82 16.33 -29.63 10.51
C PHE A 82 15.50 -28.36 10.78
N SER A 83 14.31 -28.48 11.38
CA SER A 83 13.53 -27.32 11.81
C SER A 83 14.25 -26.60 12.96
N LEU A 84 14.35 -25.27 12.88
CA LEU A 84 15.11 -24.43 13.83
C LEU A 84 16.55 -24.91 14.10
N GLN A 85 17.19 -25.59 13.14
CA GLN A 85 18.49 -26.25 13.34
C GLN A 85 19.56 -25.31 13.90
N ASN A 86 19.66 -24.08 13.39
CA ASN A 86 20.70 -23.12 13.79
C ASN A 86 20.29 -22.21 14.96
N ASN A 87 19.11 -22.41 15.54
CA ASN A 87 18.59 -21.51 16.58
C ASN A 87 19.45 -21.63 17.82
N GLY A 88 20.26 -20.61 18.12
CA GLY A 88 21.16 -20.61 19.28
C GLY A 88 20.52 -19.94 20.50
N ALA A 89 19.96 -18.75 20.29
CA ALA A 89 19.44 -17.87 21.35
C ALA A 89 18.02 -17.35 21.09
N GLY A 90 17.36 -17.78 20.01
CA GLY A 90 16.00 -17.34 19.69
C GLY A 90 14.94 -18.05 20.54
N HIS A 91 14.04 -17.27 21.14
CA HIS A 91 12.95 -17.74 21.99
C HIS A 91 11.59 -17.69 21.28
N ASP A 92 10.65 -18.48 21.77
CA ASP A 92 9.24 -18.40 21.41
C ASP A 92 8.97 -18.59 19.90
N ASN A 93 9.79 -19.42 19.22
CA ASN A 93 9.62 -19.71 17.79
C ASN A 93 8.80 -21.00 17.56
N THR A 94 7.94 -20.98 16.53
CA THR A 94 7.21 -22.16 16.05
C THR A 94 7.62 -22.47 14.62
N ALA A 95 8.21 -23.63 14.39
CA ALA A 95 8.63 -24.14 13.09
C ALA A 95 8.00 -25.50 12.82
N HIS A 96 7.19 -25.60 11.77
CA HIS A 96 6.55 -26.83 11.34
C HIS A 96 6.84 -27.10 9.86
N GLY A 97 7.71 -28.06 9.57
CA GLY A 97 8.11 -28.46 8.23
C GLY A 97 9.61 -28.77 8.11
N PHE A 98 9.98 -29.47 7.05
CA PHE A 98 11.39 -29.70 6.72
C PHE A 98 12.13 -28.37 6.52
N GLN A 99 13.20 -28.15 7.29
CA GLN A 99 14.00 -26.91 7.29
C GLN A 99 13.23 -25.61 7.61
N ALA A 100 12.06 -25.69 8.26
CA ALA A 100 11.35 -24.50 8.71
C ALA A 100 12.21 -23.72 9.74
N LEU A 101 12.39 -22.41 9.54
CA LEU A 101 13.30 -21.53 10.32
C LEU A 101 14.73 -22.09 10.50
N LYS A 102 15.22 -22.91 9.57
CA LYS A 102 16.56 -23.52 9.69
C LYS A 102 17.66 -22.51 9.94
N GLY A 103 17.59 -21.35 9.27
CA GLY A 103 18.59 -20.28 9.36
C GLY A 103 18.52 -19.44 10.64
N ASN A 104 17.45 -19.56 11.45
CA ASN A 104 17.27 -18.68 12.60
C ASN A 104 18.41 -18.90 13.59
N THR A 105 19.01 -17.83 14.12
CA THR A 105 20.13 -17.88 15.07
C THR A 105 19.76 -17.22 16.39
N SER A 106 19.12 -16.05 16.34
CA SER A 106 18.73 -15.26 17.52
C SER A 106 17.37 -14.57 17.39
N GLY A 107 16.64 -14.78 16.29
CA GLY A 107 15.30 -14.21 16.10
C GLY A 107 14.28 -14.82 17.05
N ASN A 108 13.35 -14.00 17.54
CA ASN A 108 12.31 -14.39 18.49
C ASN A 108 10.92 -14.30 17.87
N ASN A 109 9.96 -15.02 18.43
CA ASN A 109 8.54 -14.92 18.08
C ASN A 109 8.24 -15.15 16.59
N ASN A 110 9.00 -15.99 15.90
CA ASN A 110 8.75 -16.32 14.51
C ASN A 110 7.85 -17.55 14.39
N ILE A 111 6.89 -17.50 13.46
CA ILE A 111 6.04 -18.63 13.08
C ILE A 111 6.40 -19.01 11.65
N ALA A 112 6.78 -20.26 11.41
CA ALA A 112 7.02 -20.78 10.07
C ALA A 112 6.34 -22.13 9.88
N VAL A 113 5.45 -22.22 8.90
CA VAL A 113 4.68 -23.43 8.60
C VAL A 113 4.79 -23.76 7.12
N GLY A 114 5.49 -24.84 6.81
CA GLY A 114 5.80 -25.31 5.47
C GLY A 114 7.26 -25.74 5.31
N SER A 115 7.54 -26.55 4.29
CA SER A 115 8.92 -26.89 3.95
C SER A 115 9.69 -25.64 3.52
N ASN A 116 10.86 -25.40 4.11
CA ASN A 116 11.69 -24.21 3.91
C ASN A 116 11.02 -22.87 4.29
N ALA A 117 9.91 -22.89 5.04
CA ALA A 117 9.28 -21.67 5.53
C ALA A 117 10.25 -20.91 6.46
N GLY A 118 10.50 -19.63 6.21
CA GLY A 118 11.44 -18.80 6.96
C GLY A 118 12.89 -19.28 6.95
N ALA A 119 13.30 -20.16 6.02
CA ALA A 119 14.62 -20.79 6.06
C ALA A 119 15.79 -19.80 5.94
N ASN A 120 15.56 -18.61 5.39
CA ASN A 120 16.57 -17.55 5.28
C ASN A 120 16.53 -16.53 6.43
N LEU A 121 15.54 -16.58 7.34
CA LEU A 121 15.50 -15.71 8.52
C LEU A 121 16.66 -16.07 9.45
N THR A 122 17.51 -15.10 9.81
CA THR A 122 18.68 -15.33 10.69
C THR A 122 18.54 -14.65 12.05
N THR A 123 18.25 -13.35 12.09
CA THR A 123 18.22 -12.57 13.34
C THR A 123 16.92 -11.81 13.53
N GLY A 124 16.06 -11.82 12.52
CA GLY A 124 14.79 -11.13 12.51
C GLY A 124 13.74 -11.75 13.42
N SER A 125 12.87 -10.93 13.99
CA SER A 125 11.84 -11.34 14.97
C SER A 125 10.44 -10.97 14.50
N ASN A 126 9.44 -11.63 15.07
CA ASN A 126 8.01 -11.37 14.85
C ASN A 126 7.57 -11.57 13.38
N ASN A 127 8.13 -12.57 12.69
CA ASN A 127 7.71 -12.92 11.34
C ASN A 127 6.72 -14.08 11.32
N ILE A 128 5.84 -14.09 10.32
CA ILE A 128 4.89 -15.17 10.05
C ILE A 128 5.07 -15.62 8.60
N GLU A 129 5.61 -16.82 8.42
CA GLU A 129 5.99 -17.42 7.13
C GLU A 129 5.12 -18.66 6.87
N LEU A 130 4.08 -18.53 6.04
CA LEU A 130 3.12 -19.60 5.79
C LEU A 130 3.19 -20.08 4.34
N GLY A 131 3.63 -21.32 4.14
CA GLY A 131 3.69 -21.99 2.85
C GLY A 131 5.04 -22.64 2.56
N ALA A 132 5.06 -23.58 1.62
CA ALA A 132 6.30 -24.20 1.17
C ALA A 132 7.13 -23.21 0.35
N ASN A 133 8.43 -23.10 0.68
CA ASN A 133 9.40 -22.22 0.03
C ASN A 133 9.07 -20.73 0.14
N VAL A 134 8.51 -20.33 1.28
CA VAL A 134 8.39 -18.92 1.67
C VAL A 134 9.59 -18.60 2.56
N PHE A 135 10.64 -18.01 2.00
CA PHE A 135 11.96 -18.02 2.66
C PHE A 135 12.18 -16.93 3.72
N GLY A 136 11.49 -15.79 3.62
CA GLY A 136 11.85 -14.57 4.34
C GLY A 136 13.21 -14.00 3.91
N ALA A 137 13.68 -12.95 4.60
CA ALA A 137 15.02 -12.37 4.40
C ALA A 137 15.82 -12.29 5.73
N PRO A 138 17.17 -12.35 5.72
CA PRO A 138 17.99 -12.58 6.93
C PRO A 138 17.64 -11.77 8.18
N ALA A 139 17.50 -10.46 8.05
CA ALA A 139 17.16 -9.55 9.15
C ALA A 139 15.72 -9.02 9.09
N GLU A 140 14.87 -9.64 8.26
CA GLU A 140 13.46 -9.25 8.14
C GLU A 140 12.75 -9.43 9.47
N ALA A 141 11.99 -8.43 9.88
CA ALA A 141 11.25 -8.46 11.12
C ALA A 141 9.85 -7.91 10.91
N ASN A 142 8.91 -8.30 11.78
CA ASN A 142 7.53 -7.80 11.79
C ASN A 142 6.82 -7.97 10.44
N THR A 143 7.10 -9.07 9.72
CA THR A 143 6.59 -9.31 8.38
C THR A 143 5.74 -10.58 8.32
N ILE A 144 4.62 -10.49 7.61
CA ILE A 144 3.74 -11.63 7.32
C ILE A 144 3.86 -11.95 5.84
N ARG A 145 4.14 -13.22 5.53
CA ARG A 145 4.18 -13.78 4.18
C ARG A 145 3.31 -15.02 4.13
N ILE A 146 2.34 -15.03 3.22
CA ILE A 146 1.39 -16.14 3.05
C ILE A 146 1.41 -16.55 1.58
N GLY A 147 1.93 -17.74 1.32
CA GLY A 147 2.15 -18.26 -0.03
C GLY A 147 3.51 -17.85 -0.61
N LYS A 148 3.91 -18.57 -1.66
CA LYS A 148 5.13 -18.35 -2.43
C LYS A 148 4.85 -17.36 -3.56
N GLN A 149 5.57 -16.25 -3.57
CA GLN A 149 5.49 -15.24 -4.63
C GLN A 149 5.59 -15.88 -6.03
N GLY A 150 4.74 -15.44 -6.95
CA GLY A 150 4.62 -15.97 -8.31
C GLY A 150 3.91 -17.32 -8.47
N THR A 151 3.51 -17.99 -7.38
CA THR A 151 2.79 -19.28 -7.45
C THR A 151 1.29 -19.12 -7.20
N GLN A 152 0.90 -18.43 -6.12
CA GLN A 152 -0.50 -18.19 -5.81
C GLN A 152 -1.11 -17.18 -6.79
N LYS A 153 -2.27 -17.53 -7.36
CA LYS A 153 -3.02 -16.67 -8.30
C LYS A 153 -4.28 -16.06 -7.69
N GLN A 154 -4.76 -16.60 -6.57
CA GLN A 154 -6.01 -16.23 -5.91
C GLN A 154 -5.82 -16.32 -4.40
N VAL A 155 -6.56 -15.50 -3.65
CA VAL A 155 -6.59 -15.50 -2.19
C VAL A 155 -8.05 -15.49 -1.72
N PHE A 156 -8.39 -16.41 -0.81
CA PHE A 156 -9.71 -16.49 -0.19
C PHE A 156 -9.55 -16.34 1.32
N ILE A 157 -10.14 -15.29 1.89
CA ILE A 157 -10.10 -15.00 3.33
C ILE A 157 -11.54 -14.97 3.85
N GLY A 158 -11.87 -15.88 4.77
CA GLY A 158 -13.18 -15.94 5.39
C GLY A 158 -13.52 -14.64 6.14
N GLY A 159 -14.76 -14.19 6.07
CA GLY A 159 -15.23 -12.97 6.73
C GLY A 159 -14.92 -11.66 5.99
N VAL A 160 -14.32 -11.72 4.80
CA VAL A 160 -14.11 -10.52 3.95
C VAL A 160 -15.27 -10.33 2.97
N PHE A 161 -15.57 -11.35 2.16
CA PHE A 161 -16.63 -11.25 1.15
C PHE A 161 -18.02 -11.10 1.80
N GLY A 162 -18.79 -10.12 1.33
CA GLY A 162 -20.15 -9.87 1.79
C GLY A 162 -20.30 -9.27 3.20
N THR A 163 -19.19 -8.89 3.85
CA THR A 163 -19.22 -8.34 5.22
C THR A 163 -19.02 -6.83 5.20
N PRO A 164 -20.05 -6.01 5.54
CA PRO A 164 -19.95 -4.55 5.48
C PRO A 164 -19.03 -4.00 6.58
N VAL A 165 -18.20 -3.00 6.23
CA VAL A 165 -17.26 -2.35 7.14
C VAL A 165 -17.12 -0.86 6.81
N THR A 166 -16.65 -0.06 7.79
CA THR A 166 -16.18 1.32 7.59
C THR A 166 -14.69 1.40 7.93
N GLY A 167 -13.91 2.20 7.19
CA GLY A 167 -12.47 2.32 7.42
C GLY A 167 -11.69 2.88 6.23
N SER A 168 -10.36 2.79 6.31
CA SER A 168 -9.47 3.18 5.22
C SER A 168 -9.37 2.07 4.16
N THR A 169 -9.31 2.47 2.88
CA THR A 169 -9.08 1.53 1.77
C THR A 169 -7.67 0.94 1.83
N VAL A 170 -7.58 -0.38 1.67
CA VAL A 170 -6.30 -1.09 1.54
C VAL A 170 -5.79 -0.98 0.10
N VAL A 171 -4.51 -0.69 -0.06
CA VAL A 171 -3.80 -0.63 -1.34
C VAL A 171 -2.69 -1.67 -1.40
N VAL A 172 -2.28 -2.05 -2.61
CA VAL A 172 -1.13 -2.92 -2.87
C VAL A 172 0.00 -2.06 -3.46
N SER A 173 1.19 -2.08 -2.85
CA SER A 173 2.37 -1.43 -3.42
C SER A 173 2.89 -2.20 -4.65
N SER A 174 3.79 -1.58 -5.42
CA SER A 174 4.51 -2.26 -6.51
C SER A 174 5.37 -3.45 -6.07
N THR A 175 5.65 -3.56 -4.78
CA THR A 175 6.39 -4.69 -4.18
C THR A 175 5.45 -5.75 -3.57
N GLY A 176 4.14 -5.67 -3.84
CA GLY A 176 3.14 -6.61 -3.32
C GLY A 176 2.75 -6.38 -1.85
N LYS A 177 3.19 -5.28 -1.22
CA LYS A 177 2.88 -4.99 0.18
C LYS A 177 1.47 -4.41 0.30
N LEU A 178 0.64 -5.02 1.15
CA LEU A 178 -0.64 -4.46 1.56
C LEU A 178 -0.44 -3.34 2.59
N GLY A 179 -1.20 -2.25 2.47
CA GLY A 179 -1.17 -1.15 3.43
C GLY A 179 -2.26 -0.13 3.15
N VAL A 180 -2.16 1.04 3.78
CA VAL A 180 -3.04 2.19 3.53
C VAL A 180 -2.21 3.34 2.99
N ALA A 181 -2.70 4.02 1.95
CA ALA A 181 -2.04 5.21 1.43
C ALA A 181 -2.10 6.36 2.46
N THR A 182 -0.95 6.89 2.87
CA THR A 182 -0.89 8.00 3.83
C THR A 182 -0.84 9.35 3.11
N SER A 183 -1.52 10.36 3.66
CA SER A 183 -1.56 11.71 3.07
C SER A 183 -1.20 12.83 4.06
N SER A 184 -0.80 12.48 5.29
CA SER A 184 -0.41 13.45 6.31
C SER A 184 0.86 14.21 5.90
N MET A 185 0.91 15.50 6.22
CA MET A 185 2.06 16.37 5.96
C MET A 185 3.37 15.79 6.52
N ARG A 186 3.33 15.05 7.65
CA ARG A 186 4.52 14.44 8.26
C ARG A 186 5.26 13.45 7.35
N PHE A 187 4.57 12.91 6.34
CA PHE A 187 5.11 11.94 5.39
C PHE A 187 5.37 12.56 4.01
N LYS A 188 5.28 13.89 3.90
CA LYS A 188 5.43 14.63 2.65
C LYS A 188 6.57 15.63 2.76
N GLN A 189 7.23 15.86 1.65
CA GLN A 189 8.30 16.85 1.49
C GLN A 189 8.11 17.58 0.15
N ALA A 190 8.72 18.76 0.00
CA ALA A 190 8.65 19.56 -1.23
C ALA A 190 7.21 19.85 -1.72
N ILE A 191 6.30 20.17 -0.79
CA ILE A 191 4.89 20.47 -1.08
C ILE A 191 4.80 21.82 -1.80
N LYS A 192 4.25 21.82 -3.02
CA LYS A 192 4.04 23.01 -3.85
C LYS A 192 2.73 22.89 -4.65
N PRO A 193 2.18 24.01 -5.18
CA PRO A 193 1.06 23.97 -6.12
C PRO A 193 1.35 23.07 -7.34
N MET A 194 0.30 22.48 -7.93
CA MET A 194 0.43 21.61 -9.10
C MET A 194 0.64 22.39 -10.41
N ASP A 195 0.21 23.66 -10.47
CA ASP A 195 0.31 24.53 -11.65
C ASP A 195 -0.05 23.79 -12.95
N LYS A 196 0.82 23.82 -13.97
CA LYS A 196 0.58 23.17 -15.27
C LYS A 196 0.74 21.65 -15.25
N ALA A 197 1.24 21.05 -14.17
CA ALA A 197 1.47 19.60 -14.14
C ALA A 197 0.15 18.81 -14.29
N SER A 198 -0.94 19.34 -13.72
CA SER A 198 -2.28 18.74 -13.80
C SER A 198 -2.93 18.85 -15.18
N GLU A 199 -2.50 19.76 -16.06
CA GLU A 199 -3.07 19.94 -17.41
C GLU A 199 -2.83 18.71 -18.30
N THR A 200 -1.83 17.89 -17.97
CA THR A 200 -1.55 16.63 -18.69
C THR A 200 -2.76 15.69 -18.72
N ILE A 201 -3.64 15.74 -17.73
CA ILE A 201 -4.84 14.88 -17.69
C ILE A 201 -5.86 15.22 -18.78
N LEU A 202 -5.81 16.45 -19.32
CA LEU A 202 -6.74 16.92 -20.36
C LEU A 202 -6.50 16.23 -21.71
N ALA A 203 -5.32 15.63 -21.89
CA ALA A 203 -4.97 14.84 -23.07
C ALA A 203 -5.31 13.34 -22.92
N LEU A 204 -5.78 12.90 -21.74
CA LEU A 204 -6.16 11.51 -21.52
C LEU A 204 -7.48 11.18 -22.23
N ARG A 205 -7.60 9.94 -22.69
CA ARG A 205 -8.77 9.46 -23.44
C ARG A 205 -9.52 8.40 -22.64
N PRO A 206 -10.67 8.74 -22.02
CA PRO A 206 -11.55 7.76 -21.39
C PRO A 206 -12.07 6.73 -22.39
N VAL A 207 -12.19 5.49 -21.94
CA VAL A 207 -12.69 4.37 -22.74
C VAL A 207 -13.71 3.54 -21.96
N THR A 208 -14.57 2.83 -22.70
CA THR A 208 -15.38 1.73 -22.19
C THR A 208 -14.76 0.42 -22.66
N PHE A 209 -14.67 -0.57 -21.77
CA PHE A 209 -14.08 -1.87 -22.09
C PHE A 209 -14.78 -2.99 -21.32
N ARG A 210 -14.42 -4.24 -21.63
CA ARG A 210 -14.76 -5.42 -20.84
C ARG A 210 -13.45 -6.16 -20.57
N TYR A 211 -13.30 -6.73 -19.38
CA TYR A 211 -12.18 -7.62 -19.14
C TYR A 211 -12.32 -8.89 -19.99
N LYS A 212 -11.19 -9.58 -20.21
CA LYS A 212 -11.21 -10.90 -20.84
C LYS A 212 -11.93 -11.90 -19.93
N ASN A 213 -12.52 -12.94 -20.53
CA ASN A 213 -13.31 -13.94 -19.80
C ASN A 213 -12.54 -14.65 -18.67
N GLU A 214 -11.21 -14.73 -18.74
CA GLU A 214 -10.41 -15.36 -17.68
C GLU A 214 -10.33 -14.51 -16.41
N ILE A 215 -10.65 -13.21 -16.50
CA ILE A 215 -10.61 -12.24 -15.39
C ILE A 215 -12.03 -11.94 -14.91
N ASP A 216 -12.97 -11.75 -15.84
CA ASP A 216 -14.38 -11.50 -15.55
C ASP A 216 -15.24 -12.34 -16.51
N SER A 217 -15.75 -13.46 -16.00
CA SER A 217 -16.62 -14.35 -16.78
C SER A 217 -17.98 -13.74 -17.09
N ASP A 218 -18.42 -12.77 -16.28
CA ASP A 218 -19.72 -12.12 -16.45
C ASP A 218 -19.64 -11.02 -17.53
N GLY A 219 -18.42 -10.66 -17.92
CA GLY A 219 -18.12 -9.72 -18.99
C GLY A 219 -18.69 -8.34 -18.71
N THR A 220 -18.70 -7.89 -17.46
CA THR A 220 -19.34 -6.63 -17.05
C THR A 220 -18.72 -5.43 -17.78
N PRO A 221 -19.50 -4.50 -18.35
CA PRO A 221 -18.96 -3.27 -18.92
C PRO A 221 -18.24 -2.44 -17.86
N GLN A 222 -17.04 -1.98 -18.19
CA GLN A 222 -16.18 -1.15 -17.35
C GLN A 222 -15.87 0.18 -18.04
N PHE A 223 -15.50 1.18 -17.23
CA PHE A 223 -15.11 2.51 -17.68
C PHE A 223 -13.74 2.84 -17.09
N GLY A 224 -12.85 3.45 -17.89
CA GLY A 224 -11.53 3.81 -17.39
C GLY A 224 -10.59 4.32 -18.47
N LEU A 225 -9.31 4.04 -18.29
CA LEU A 225 -8.21 4.44 -19.14
C LEU A 225 -7.35 3.21 -19.49
N VAL A 226 -6.72 3.24 -20.66
CA VAL A 226 -5.71 2.24 -21.06
C VAL A 226 -4.35 2.70 -20.55
N ALA A 227 -3.71 1.90 -19.69
CA ALA A 227 -2.50 2.31 -18.98
C ALA A 227 -1.35 2.68 -19.93
N GLU A 228 -1.17 1.96 -21.03
CA GLU A 228 -0.16 2.24 -22.05
C GLU A 228 -0.43 3.54 -22.83
N GLU A 229 -1.70 3.98 -22.93
CA GLU A 229 -2.04 5.27 -23.50
C GLU A 229 -1.75 6.40 -22.50
N VAL A 230 -2.04 6.16 -21.22
CA VAL A 230 -1.69 7.09 -20.14
C VAL A 230 -0.17 7.28 -20.05
N GLU A 231 0.61 6.21 -20.14
CA GLU A 231 2.09 6.27 -20.09
C GLU A 231 2.66 7.23 -21.15
N LYS A 232 2.13 7.21 -22.38
CA LYS A 232 2.57 8.08 -23.47
C LYS A 232 2.31 9.56 -23.19
N VAL A 233 1.25 9.87 -22.43
CA VAL A 233 0.90 11.24 -22.04
C VAL A 233 1.69 11.68 -20.81
N ASN A 234 1.73 10.83 -19.78
CA ASN A 234 2.47 11.08 -18.55
C ASN A 234 2.88 9.74 -17.88
N PRO A 235 4.17 9.36 -17.93
CA PRO A 235 4.64 8.10 -17.38
C PRO A 235 4.58 8.04 -15.84
N ASP A 236 4.45 9.17 -15.14
CA ASP A 236 4.33 9.21 -13.68
C ASP A 236 2.94 8.78 -13.19
N LEU A 237 1.96 8.66 -14.10
CA LEU A 237 0.57 8.29 -13.81
C LEU A 237 0.31 6.79 -13.94
N VAL A 238 1.33 5.97 -14.20
CA VAL A 238 1.18 4.52 -14.31
C VAL A 238 1.98 3.77 -13.25
N GLY A 239 1.46 2.62 -12.84
CA GLY A 239 2.17 1.62 -12.05
C GLY A 239 2.69 0.50 -12.95
N ARG A 240 3.85 -0.06 -12.59
CA ARG A 240 4.51 -1.14 -13.32
C ARG A 240 4.51 -2.44 -12.52
N ASP A 241 4.55 -3.57 -13.22
CA ASP A 241 4.74 -4.90 -12.62
C ASP A 241 6.19 -5.16 -12.22
N GLU A 242 6.46 -6.37 -11.70
CA GLU A 242 7.79 -6.79 -11.24
C GLU A 242 8.82 -6.84 -12.39
N GLU A 243 8.36 -7.04 -13.64
CA GLU A 243 9.17 -7.02 -14.85
C GLU A 243 9.35 -5.60 -15.44
N GLY A 244 8.76 -4.57 -14.81
CA GLY A 244 8.85 -3.17 -15.25
C GLY A 244 7.90 -2.79 -16.39
N LYS A 245 6.96 -3.66 -16.77
CA LYS A 245 5.93 -3.35 -17.77
C LYS A 245 4.80 -2.56 -17.14
N VAL A 246 4.19 -1.68 -17.92
CA VAL A 246 3.00 -0.94 -17.50
C VAL A 246 1.88 -1.93 -17.17
N ASN A 247 1.25 -1.74 -16.01
CA ASN A 247 0.24 -2.69 -15.51
C ASN A 247 -1.04 -1.99 -15.05
N THR A 248 -0.94 -0.78 -14.47
CA THR A 248 -2.12 -0.10 -13.93
C THR A 248 -2.00 1.42 -14.01
N VAL A 249 -3.13 2.12 -13.91
CA VAL A 249 -3.20 3.58 -13.84
C VAL A 249 -3.31 4.00 -12.38
N ARG A 250 -2.58 5.06 -11.99
CA ARG A 250 -2.67 5.69 -10.67
C ARG A 250 -3.89 6.61 -10.60
N TYR A 251 -5.09 6.03 -10.63
CA TYR A 251 -6.35 6.79 -10.63
C TYR A 251 -6.46 7.81 -9.49
N GLU A 252 -5.91 7.51 -8.31
CA GLU A 252 -5.88 8.46 -7.18
C GLU A 252 -5.11 9.75 -7.49
N ALA A 253 -4.03 9.66 -8.27
CA ALA A 253 -3.28 10.84 -8.71
C ALA A 253 -4.10 11.65 -9.72
N ILE A 254 -4.80 10.97 -10.64
CA ILE A 254 -5.68 11.61 -11.61
C ILE A 254 -6.81 12.35 -10.90
N ASN A 255 -7.44 11.75 -9.89
CA ASN A 255 -8.50 12.40 -9.09
C ASN A 255 -8.00 13.69 -8.42
N ALA A 256 -6.79 13.68 -7.86
CA ALA A 256 -6.19 14.87 -7.26
C ALA A 256 -5.87 15.95 -8.31
N MET A 257 -5.40 15.57 -9.50
CA MET A 257 -5.14 16.51 -10.59
C MET A 257 -6.44 17.07 -11.18
N LEU A 258 -7.49 16.25 -11.31
CA LEU A 258 -8.83 16.66 -11.72
C LEU A 258 -9.40 17.72 -10.77
N LEU A 259 -9.20 17.56 -9.47
CA LEU A 259 -9.58 18.58 -8.49
C LEU A 259 -8.86 19.91 -8.77
N ASN A 260 -7.57 19.89 -9.09
CA ASN A 260 -6.82 21.11 -9.41
C ASN A 260 -7.35 21.80 -10.68
N GLU A 261 -7.58 21.03 -11.75
CA GLU A 261 -8.14 21.59 -13.01
C GLU A 261 -9.57 22.10 -12.82
N PHE A 262 -10.39 21.39 -12.04
CA PHE A 262 -11.74 21.85 -11.68
C PHE A 262 -11.69 23.20 -10.95
N LEU A 263 -10.78 23.36 -9.97
CA LEU A 263 -10.63 24.60 -9.23
C LEU A 263 -10.16 25.76 -10.13
N LYS A 264 -9.25 25.51 -11.07
CA LYS A 264 -8.83 26.52 -12.07
C LYS A 264 -10.00 26.96 -12.94
N GLU A 265 -10.76 26.01 -13.47
CA GLU A 265 -11.89 26.33 -14.35
C GLU A 265 -12.99 27.05 -13.58
N HIS A 266 -13.24 26.67 -12.32
CA HIS A 266 -14.17 27.38 -11.44
C HIS A 266 -13.77 28.86 -11.25
N GLN A 267 -12.50 29.14 -10.94
CA GLN A 267 -12.00 30.52 -10.82
C GLN A 267 -12.16 31.31 -12.13
N LYS A 268 -11.89 30.68 -13.28
CA LYS A 268 -12.08 31.31 -14.59
C LYS A 268 -13.55 31.64 -14.85
N VAL A 269 -14.48 30.76 -14.46
CA VAL A 269 -15.92 31.01 -14.56
C VAL A 269 -16.33 32.20 -13.70
N GLU A 270 -15.85 32.31 -12.45
CA GLU A 270 -16.12 33.47 -11.59
C GLU A 270 -15.60 34.78 -12.20
N GLN A 271 -14.40 34.77 -12.78
CA GLN A 271 -13.83 35.94 -13.47
C GLN A 271 -14.64 36.35 -14.70
N LEU A 272 -15.07 35.38 -15.51
CA LEU A 272 -15.93 35.64 -16.67
C LEU A 272 -17.29 36.20 -16.26
N GLN A 273 -17.88 35.69 -15.17
CA GLN A 273 -19.13 36.24 -14.62
C GLN A 273 -18.98 37.69 -14.19
N ALA A 274 -17.88 38.03 -13.49
CA ALA A 274 -17.58 39.42 -13.11
C ALA A 274 -17.39 40.33 -14.33
N MET A 275 -16.69 39.85 -15.36
CA MET A 275 -16.49 40.60 -16.59
C MET A 275 -17.82 40.83 -17.34
N VAL A 276 -18.69 39.82 -17.39
CA VAL A 276 -20.03 39.94 -17.98
C VAL A 276 -20.86 41.00 -17.24
N GLU A 277 -20.79 41.05 -15.91
CA GLU A 277 -21.52 42.04 -15.11
C GLU A 277 -20.98 43.46 -15.32
N GLN A 278 -19.67 43.60 -15.43
CA GLN A 278 -19.04 44.88 -15.77
C GLN A 278 -19.43 45.35 -17.18
N LEU A 279 -19.46 44.44 -18.16
CA LEU A 279 -19.90 44.74 -19.52
C LEU A 279 -21.37 45.18 -19.54
N ARG A 280 -22.25 44.52 -18.79
CA ARG A 280 -23.66 44.94 -18.64
C ARG A 280 -23.78 46.34 -18.06
N THR A 281 -23.00 46.63 -17.01
CA THR A 281 -22.98 47.97 -16.39
C THR A 281 -22.50 49.03 -17.38
N ASN A 282 -21.46 48.74 -18.16
CA ASN A 282 -20.94 49.67 -19.17
C ASN A 282 -21.92 49.88 -20.32
N ALA A 283 -22.60 48.81 -20.79
CA ALA A 283 -23.63 48.90 -21.82
C ALA A 283 -24.79 49.81 -21.36
N ALA A 284 -25.27 49.65 -20.13
CA ALA A 284 -26.32 50.50 -19.57
C ALA A 284 -25.91 51.98 -19.48
N LYS A 285 -24.63 52.27 -19.17
CA LYS A 285 -24.08 53.64 -19.20
C LYS A 285 -23.98 54.21 -20.62
N GLN A 286 -23.64 53.37 -21.59
CA GLN A 286 -23.56 53.80 -22.98
C GLN A 286 -24.95 54.11 -23.54
N GLU A 287 -25.95 53.27 -23.25
CA GLU A 287 -27.34 53.51 -23.63
C GLU A 287 -27.87 54.83 -23.06
N SER A 288 -27.60 55.14 -21.78
CA SER A 288 -28.01 56.42 -21.20
C SER A 288 -27.31 57.62 -21.84
N THR A 289 -26.03 57.48 -22.18
CA THR A 289 -25.27 58.53 -22.88
C THR A 289 -25.82 58.76 -24.28
N ASN A 290 -26.12 57.68 -25.02
CA ASN A 290 -26.72 57.78 -26.36
C ASN A 290 -28.10 58.47 -26.29
N ALA A 291 -28.94 58.12 -25.32
CA ALA A 291 -30.25 58.78 -25.13
C ALA A 291 -30.10 60.29 -24.84
N ILE A 292 -29.08 60.69 -24.07
CA ILE A 292 -28.77 62.11 -23.84
C ILE A 292 -28.34 62.80 -25.14
N GLN A 293 -27.47 62.15 -25.92
CA GLN A 293 -27.01 62.67 -27.21
C GLN A 293 -28.16 62.82 -28.21
N GLU A 294 -29.04 61.83 -28.31
CA GLU A 294 -30.26 61.88 -29.14
C GLU A 294 -31.11 63.10 -28.77
N LYS A 295 -31.35 63.33 -27.48
CA LYS A 295 -32.10 64.49 -26.99
C LYS A 295 -31.40 65.82 -27.31
N GLN A 296 -30.08 65.88 -27.22
CA GLN A 296 -29.30 67.07 -27.61
C GLN A 296 -29.40 67.34 -29.12
N ILE A 297 -29.35 66.30 -29.95
CA ILE A 297 -29.51 66.39 -31.39
C ILE A 297 -30.92 66.89 -31.74
N GLU A 298 -31.98 66.35 -31.11
CA GLU A 298 -33.34 66.86 -31.29
C GLU A 298 -33.44 68.35 -30.96
N THR A 299 -32.86 68.77 -29.83
CA THR A 299 -32.87 70.18 -29.40
C THR A 299 -32.15 71.09 -30.41
N LEU A 300 -30.99 70.66 -30.91
CA LEU A 300 -30.23 71.37 -31.95
C LEU A 300 -31.03 71.45 -33.26
N MET A 301 -31.70 70.38 -33.67
CA MET A 301 -32.55 70.37 -34.87
C MET A 301 -33.69 71.37 -34.74
N THR A 302 -34.40 71.39 -33.60
CA THR A 302 -35.45 72.40 -33.35
C THR A 302 -34.90 73.83 -33.37
N GLY A 303 -33.73 74.06 -32.76
CA GLY A 303 -33.07 75.36 -32.79
C GLY A 303 -32.70 75.83 -34.20
N LEU A 304 -32.14 74.94 -35.03
CA LEU A 304 -31.82 75.21 -36.44
C LEU A 304 -33.08 75.55 -37.25
N GLN A 305 -34.17 74.83 -37.01
CA GLN A 305 -35.45 75.05 -37.68
C GLN A 305 -35.99 76.46 -37.37
N ASN A 306 -35.95 76.87 -36.10
CA ASN A 306 -36.32 78.22 -35.68
C ASN A 306 -35.45 79.31 -36.34
N VAL A 307 -34.13 79.11 -36.41
CA VAL A 307 -33.21 80.06 -37.08
C VAL A 307 -33.52 80.16 -38.57
N SER A 308 -33.81 79.04 -39.24
CA SER A 308 -34.17 79.02 -40.66
C SER A 308 -35.49 79.74 -40.94
N GLU A 309 -36.48 79.63 -40.05
CA GLU A 309 -37.73 80.38 -40.13
C GLU A 309 -37.50 81.89 -39.94
N GLN A 310 -36.60 82.26 -39.03
CA GLN A 310 -36.24 83.64 -38.73
C GLN A 310 -35.45 84.31 -39.87
N ASP A 311 -34.54 83.58 -40.52
CA ASP A 311 -33.85 84.04 -41.73
C ASP A 311 -34.79 84.15 -42.94
N GLY A 312 -35.77 83.25 -43.09
CA GLY A 312 -36.82 83.36 -44.10
C GLY A 312 -37.67 84.63 -43.94
N LEU A 313 -38.01 84.99 -42.70
CA LEU A 313 -38.70 86.24 -42.35
C LEU A 313 -37.85 87.50 -42.59
N ASN A 314 -36.54 87.43 -42.34
CA ASN A 314 -35.61 88.53 -42.61
C ASN A 314 -35.39 88.75 -44.13
N HIS A 315 -35.39 87.69 -44.95
CA HIS A 315 -35.29 87.82 -46.40
C HIS A 315 -36.55 88.44 -47.04
N LEU A 316 -37.74 88.16 -46.50
CA LEU A 316 -39.01 88.79 -46.90
C LEU A 316 -39.05 90.29 -46.56
N THR A 317 -38.43 90.70 -45.46
CA THR A 317 -38.37 92.12 -45.06
C THR A 317 -37.27 92.90 -45.78
N ALA A 318 -36.15 92.26 -46.15
CA ALA A 318 -35.09 92.88 -46.96
C ALA A 318 -35.49 93.10 -48.43
N SER A 319 -36.37 92.27 -49.00
CA SER A 319 -36.91 92.44 -50.36
C SER A 319 -38.01 93.51 -50.46
N SER A 320 -38.36 94.17 -49.34
CA SER A 320 -39.44 95.16 -49.22
C SER A 320 -38.92 96.60 -48.99
N ARG A 321 -37.64 96.86 -49.30
CA ARG A 321 -37.04 98.21 -49.30
C ARG A 321 -36.56 98.60 -50.68
#